data_AF-E7A952-F1
#
_entry.id   AF-E7A952-F1
#
_cell.length_a   1.000
_cell.length_b   1.000
_cell.length_c   1.000
_cell.angle_alpha   90.00
_cell.angle_beta   90.00
_cell.angle_gamma   90.00
#
_symmetry.space_group_name_H-M   'P 1'
#
loop_
_entity.id
_entity.type
_entity.pdbx_description
1 polymer ?
#
loop_
_entity_poly.entity_id
_entity_poly.type
_entity_poly.pdbx_seq_one_letter_code
_entity_poly.pdbx_strand_id
1 'polypeptide(L)' 'MQFLIAIFLIGWIIHLLSKITRLSKPSKKDGVENLVECAVCKTYVSSQEAIVSRGRVFCSQHCLQKGH' A
#
# COMPACT_ATOMS: atom_id res chain seq x y z
N MET A 1 18.77 -20.90 7.04
CA MET A 1 18.08 -20.16 8.12
C MET A 1 18.31 -18.64 8.06
N GLN A 2 19.50 -18.15 7.69
CA GLN A 2 19.80 -16.71 7.61
C GLN A 2 18.99 -15.94 6.54
N PHE A 3 18.68 -16.57 5.40
CA PHE A 3 18.01 -15.92 4.27
C PHE A 3 16.51 -15.61 4.51
N LEU A 4 15.83 -16.42 5.33
CA LEU A 4 14.40 -16.22 5.62
C LEU A 4 14.18 -14.97 6.47
N ILE A 5 15.07 -14.72 7.43
CA ILE A 5 15.04 -13.54 8.31
C ILE A 5 15.32 -12.28 7.49
N ALA A 6 16.25 -12.35 6.54
CA ALA A 6 16.55 -11.24 5.63
C ALA A 6 15.33 -10.88 4.75
N ILE A 7 14.63 -11.85 4.18
CA ILE A 7 13.42 -11.60 3.37
C ILE A 7 12.31 -10.98 4.22
N PHE A 8 12.15 -11.44 5.46
CA PHE A 8 11.14 -10.91 6.38
C PHE A 8 11.44 -9.46 6.78
N LEU A 9 12.70 -9.14 7.07
CA LEU A 9 13.14 -7.78 7.39
C LEU A 9 13.03 -6.84 6.19
N ILE A 10 13.41 -7.28 4.99
CA ILE A 10 13.29 -6.48 3.76
C ILE A 10 11.81 -6.22 3.45
N GLY A 11 10.95 -7.24 3.58
CA GLY A 11 9.51 -7.09 3.47
C GLY A 11 8.94 -6.11 4.49
N TRP A 12 9.39 -6.17 5.75
CA TRP A 12 8.99 -5.26 6.81
C TRP A 12 9.47 -3.81 6.57
N ILE A 13 10.69 -3.63 6.09
CA ILE A 13 11.30 -2.33 5.79
C ILE A 13 10.60 -1.67 4.59
N ILE A 14 10.31 -2.42 3.52
CA ILE A 14 9.52 -1.93 2.36
C ILE A 14 8.10 -1.56 2.81
N HIS A 15 7.51 -2.33 3.71
CA HIS A 15 6.20 -2.05 4.29
C HIS A 15 6.20 -0.75 5.12
N LEU A 16 7.25 -0.50 5.90
CA LEU A 16 7.43 0.76 6.65
C LEU A 16 7.74 1.96 5.75
N LEU A 17 8.57 1.80 4.72
CA LEU A 17 8.92 2.87 3.78
C LEU A 17 7.75 3.26 2.87
N SER A 18 6.87 2.31 2.51
CA SER A 18 5.62 2.61 1.81
C SER A 18 4.64 3.42 2.68
N LYS A 19 4.76 3.36 4.02
CA LYS A 19 3.97 4.18 4.95
C LYS A 19 4.49 5.63 5.03
N ILE A 20 5.78 5.83 4.77
CA ILE A 20 6.46 7.14 4.87
C ILE A 20 6.48 7.91 3.55
N THR A 21 6.59 7.22 2.41
CA THR A 21 6.74 7.88 1.09
C THR A 21 5.47 8.51 0.53
N ARG A 22 4.31 8.34 1.18
CA ARG A 22 3.05 9.04 0.83
C ARG A 22 2.82 10.32 1.63
N LEU A 23 3.75 10.73 2.49
CA LEU A 23 3.62 11.96 3.29
C LEU A 23 4.17 13.21 2.60
N SER A 24 4.29 13.21 1.27
CA SER A 24 4.76 14.38 0.52
C SER A 24 3.95 14.60 -0.75
N LYS A 25 2.68 14.98 -0.57
CA LYS A 25 2.03 15.91 -1.50
C LYS A 25 1.18 16.91 -0.70
N PRO A 26 1.61 18.18 -0.57
CA PRO A 26 0.80 19.17 0.13
C PRO A 26 -0.28 19.64 -0.84
N SER A 27 -1.53 19.20 -0.65
CA SER A 27 -2.66 19.82 -1.35
C SER A 27 -4.00 19.51 -0.68
N LYS A 28 -4.37 20.36 0.27
CA LYS A 28 -5.70 20.94 0.47
C LYS A 28 -6.90 19.98 0.33
N LYS A 29 -7.53 19.62 1.46
CA LYS A 29 -8.86 20.11 1.87
C LYS A 29 -9.37 19.30 3.07
N ASP A 30 -9.89 20.03 4.04
CA ASP A 30 -10.69 19.53 5.16
C ASP A 30 -11.78 18.55 4.69
N GLY A 31 -11.86 17.38 5.32
CA GLY A 31 -12.95 16.42 5.09
C GLY A 31 -12.46 14.99 4.95
N VAL A 32 -12.73 14.18 5.97
CA VAL A 32 -12.59 12.71 6.07
C VAL A 32 -12.11 12.03 4.78
N GLU A 33 -10.82 11.66 4.75
CA GLU A 33 -10.28 10.85 3.67
C GLU A 33 -10.89 9.44 3.71
N ASN A 34 -11.56 9.06 2.62
CA ASN A 34 -12.11 7.72 2.50
C ASN A 34 -10.98 6.71 2.27
N LEU A 35 -10.72 5.86 3.26
CA LEU A 35 -9.69 4.83 3.24
C LEU A 35 -10.28 3.51 2.78
N VAL A 36 -9.63 2.85 1.83
CA VAL A 36 -10.05 1.57 1.25
C VAL A 36 -8.98 0.50 1.47
N GLU A 37 -9.41 -0.73 1.69
CA GLU A 37 -8.54 -1.86 2.02
C GLU A 37 -7.95 -2.52 0.77
N CYS A 38 -6.64 -2.78 0.77
CA CYS A 38 -5.97 -3.54 -0.27
C CYS A 38 -6.39 -5.03 -0.23
N ALA A 39 -6.83 -5.57 -1.37
CA ALA A 39 -7.27 -6.95 -1.50
C ALA A 39 -6.18 -8.00 -1.24
N VAL A 40 -4.90 -7.64 -1.33
CA VAL A 40 -3.76 -8.57 -1.21
C VAL A 40 -3.10 -8.52 0.16
N CYS A 41 -2.72 -7.33 0.61
CA CYS A 41 -1.93 -7.15 1.85
C CYS A 41 -2.73 -6.52 2.99
N LYS A 42 -4.02 -6.23 2.79
CA LYS A 42 -4.93 -5.71 3.82
C LYS A 42 -4.54 -4.33 4.38
N THR A 43 -3.62 -3.63 3.73
CA THR A 43 -3.25 -2.24 4.07
C THR A 43 -4.35 -1.29 3.59
N TYR A 44 -4.66 -0.28 4.42
CA TYR A 44 -5.56 0.80 4.05
C TYR A 44 -4.82 1.87 3.25
N VAL A 45 -5.39 2.27 2.12
CA VAL A 45 -4.88 3.32 1.23
C VAL A 45 -5.99 4.33 0.96
N SER A 46 -5.63 5.60 0.78
CA SER A 46 -6.62 6.61 0.40
C SER A 46 -7.30 6.20 -0.92
N SER A 47 -8.62 6.26 -0.96
CA SER A 47 -9.43 5.94 -2.15
C SER A 47 -9.00 6.74 -3.39
N GLN A 48 -8.47 7.95 -3.20
CA GLN A 48 -7.96 8.78 -4.29
C GLN A 48 -6.62 8.29 -4.87
N GLU A 49 -5.85 7.52 -4.08
CA GLU A 49 -4.55 6.98 -4.46
C GLU A 49 -4.54 5.46 -4.65
N ALA A 50 -5.69 4.83 -4.46
CA ALA A 50 -5.85 3.40 -4.56
C ALA A 50 -5.91 2.99 -6.03
N ILE A 51 -5.23 1.90 -6.39
CA ILE A 51 -5.31 1.34 -7.74
C ILE A 51 -6.50 0.39 -7.77
N VAL A 52 -7.53 0.71 -8.55
CA VAL A 52 -8.69 -0.17 -8.73
C VAL A 52 -8.54 -0.92 -10.05
N SER A 53 -8.54 -2.25 -9.99
CA SER A 53 -8.50 -3.11 -11.17
C SER A 53 -9.40 -4.33 -10.98
N ARG A 54 -10.22 -4.63 -11.98
CA ARG A 54 -11.17 -5.76 -11.95
C ARG A 54 -12.07 -5.78 -10.70
N GLY A 55 -12.46 -4.59 -10.22
CA GLY A 55 -13.26 -4.44 -9.00
C GLY A 55 -12.53 -4.70 -7.68
N ARG A 56 -11.21 -4.93 -7.71
CA ARG A 56 -10.36 -5.08 -6.52
C ARG A 56 -9.50 -3.84 -6.31
N VAL A 57 -9.25 -3.51 -5.05
CA VAL A 57 -8.46 -2.36 -4.62
C VAL A 57 -7.05 -2.81 -4.28
N PHE A 58 -6.04 -2.09 -4.75
CA PHE A 58 -4.64 -2.39 -4.53
C PHE A 58 -3.89 -1.17 -4.03
N CYS A 59 -3.02 -1.36 -3.05
CA CYS A 59 -2.16 -0.30 -2.55
C CYS A 59 -0.98 0.02 -3.49
N SER A 60 -0.58 -0.91 -4.37
CA SER A 60 0.58 -0.70 -5.26
C SER A 60 0.51 -1.57 -6.51
N GLN A 61 1.30 -1.22 -7.53
CA GLN A 61 1.46 -2.00 -8.76
C GLN A 61 1.97 -3.43 -8.47
N HIS A 62 2.80 -3.60 -7.43
CA HIS A 62 3.24 -4.92 -7.01
C HIS A 62 2.08 -5.77 -6.49
N CYS A 63 1.20 -5.20 -5.66
CA CYS A 63 0.00 -5.91 -5.19
C CYS A 63 -0.99 -6.17 -6.34
N LEU A 64 -1.11 -5.25 -7.30
CA LEU A 64 -1.90 -5.47 -8.51
C LEU A 64 -1.40 -6.70 -9.29
N GLN A 65 -0.09 -6.79 -9.51
CA GLN A 65 0.52 -7.93 -10.23
C GLN A 65 0.40 -9.24 -9.45
N LYS A 66 0.51 -9.20 -8.11
CA LYS A 66 0.41 -10.37 -7.25
C LYS A 66 -1.02 -10.88 -7.07
N GLY A 67 -2.02 -10.00 -7.14
CA GLY A 67 -3.43 -10.32 -6.93
C GLY A 67 -4.22 -10.66 -8.20
N HIS A 68 -3.51 -10.81 -9.32
CA HIS A 68 -4.04 -11.12 -10.64
C HIS A 68 -4.14 -12.62 -10.90
#